data_AF-A0A957Y7I6-F1
#
_entry.id   AF-A0A957Y7I6-F1
#
_cell.length_a   1.000
_cell.length_b   1.000
_cell.length_c   1.000
_cell.angle_alpha   90.00
_cell.angle_beta   90.00
_cell.angle_gamma   90.00
#
_symmetry.space_group_name_H-M   'P 1'
#
loop_
_entity.id
_entity.type
_entity.pdbx_description
1 polymer ?
#
loop_
_entity_poly.entity_id
_entity_poly.type
_entity_poly.pdbx_seq_one_letter_code
_entity_poly.pdbx_strand_id
1 'polypeptide(L)'
;MQNLYYYRKYIWQNALQDLRHRYAGSALGYVETILAERVLSILCWNPAYYFIKSFRDLFLFNQIPPWNAWAIMMAWAAIFVFLATWVLHRTRPKLRDLL
;
A
#
# COMPACT_ATOMS: atom_id res chain seq x y z
N MET A 1 -15.41 -19.62 -24.51
CA MET A 1 -15.18 -18.52 -23.54
C MET A 1 -15.55 -18.90 -22.09
N GLN A 2 -16.36 -19.95 -21.81
CA GLN A 2 -16.79 -20.33 -20.44
C GLN A 2 -15.69 -21.01 -19.57
N ASN A 3 -14.67 -21.64 -20.17
CA ASN A 3 -13.61 -22.33 -19.43
C ASN A 3 -12.72 -21.41 -18.56
N LEU A 4 -12.61 -20.11 -18.89
CA LEU A 4 -11.78 -19.17 -18.13
C LEU A 4 -12.31 -18.97 -16.69
N TYR A 5 -13.63 -19.02 -16.51
CA TYR A 5 -14.26 -18.81 -15.20
C TYR A 5 -14.02 -19.98 -14.23
N TYR A 6 -13.92 -21.21 -14.74
CA TYR A 6 -13.66 -22.40 -13.92
C TYR A 6 -12.25 -22.38 -13.31
N TYR A 7 -11.26 -21.92 -14.09
CA TYR A 7 -9.86 -21.87 -13.66
C TYR A 7 -9.49 -20.63 -12.85
N ARG A 8 -10.39 -19.66 -12.65
CA ARG A 8 -10.09 -18.43 -11.90
C ARG A 8 -9.48 -18.72 -10.53
N LYS A 9 -10.06 -19.69 -9.80
CA LYS A 9 -9.61 -20.02 -8.43
C LYS A 9 -8.22 -20.65 -8.47
N TYR A 10 -7.96 -21.50 -9.46
CA TYR A 10 -6.66 -22.16 -9.65
C TYR A 10 -5.58 -21.15 -10.08
N ILE A 11 -5.88 -20.27 -11.03
CA ILE A 11 -4.97 -19.20 -11.48
C ILE A 11 -4.64 -18.27 -10.32
N TRP A 12 -5.64 -17.87 -9.52
CA TRP A 12 -5.43 -17.02 -8.34
C TRP A 12 -4.56 -17.70 -7.28
N GLN A 13 -4.81 -18.97 -6.98
CA GLN A 13 -4.01 -19.72 -6.01
C GLN A 13 -2.56 -19.86 -6.46
N ASN A 14 -2.34 -20.23 -7.72
CA ASN A 14 -1.00 -20.43 -8.25
C ASN A 14 -0.24 -19.11 -8.39
N ALA A 15 -0.90 -18.04 -8.85
CA ALA A 15 -0.30 -16.71 -8.94
C ALA A 15 0.09 -16.15 -7.57
N LEU A 16 -0.77 -16.34 -6.56
CA LEU A 16 -0.48 -15.90 -5.19
C LEU A 16 0.70 -16.68 -4.60
N GLN A 17 0.78 -17.98 -4.88
CA GLN A 17 1.88 -18.83 -4.41
C GLN A 17 3.21 -18.48 -5.08
N ASP A 18 3.22 -18.22 -6.40
CA ASP A 18 4.42 -17.78 -7.14
C ASP A 18 4.89 -16.39 -6.67
N LEU A 19 3.95 -15.45 -6.46
CA LEU A 19 4.23 -14.15 -5.83
C LEU A 19 4.84 -14.33 -4.44
N ARG A 20 4.23 -15.15 -3.58
CA ARG A 20 4.76 -15.40 -2.24
C ARG A 20 6.16 -15.99 -2.30
N HIS A 21 6.41 -16.95 -3.20
CA HIS A 21 7.70 -17.62 -3.26
C HIS A 21 8.82 -16.70 -3.78
N ARG A 22 8.55 -15.87 -4.80
CA ARG A 22 9.51 -14.92 -5.38
C ARG A 22 9.76 -13.71 -4.49
N TYR A 23 8.72 -13.17 -3.86
CA TYR A 23 8.81 -11.94 -3.07
C TYR A 23 9.10 -12.19 -1.59
N ALA A 24 8.91 -13.41 -1.07
CA ALA A 24 9.45 -13.78 0.24
C ALA A 24 10.98 -13.67 0.27
N GLY A 25 11.66 -13.77 -0.89
CA GLY A 25 13.10 -13.60 -1.10
C GLY A 25 13.56 -12.18 -1.41
N SER A 26 12.64 -11.26 -1.74
CA SER A 26 12.99 -9.99 -2.38
C SER A 26 13.12 -8.84 -1.38
N ALA A 27 13.64 -7.71 -1.84
CA ALA A 27 13.77 -6.49 -1.05
C ALA A 27 12.47 -6.15 -0.30
N LEU A 28 11.29 -6.33 -0.90
CA LEU A 28 10.03 -6.06 -0.20
C LEU A 28 9.82 -6.96 1.03
N GLY A 29 10.21 -8.23 0.97
CA GLY A 29 10.12 -9.18 2.09
C GLY A 29 11.16 -8.97 3.19
N TYR A 30 12.37 -8.51 2.84
CA TYR A 30 13.50 -8.37 3.77
C TYR A 30 13.89 -6.92 4.10
N VAL A 31 13.18 -5.90 3.56
CA VAL A 31 13.49 -4.48 3.84
C VAL A 31 13.55 -4.24 5.35
N GLU A 32 12.61 -4.79 6.14
CA GLU A 32 12.60 -4.54 7.59
C GLU A 32 13.70 -5.31 8.35
N THR A 33 14.20 -6.42 7.81
CA THR A 33 15.24 -7.23 8.46
C THR A 33 16.66 -6.81 8.05
N ILE A 34 16.81 -6.16 6.88
CA ILE A 34 18.09 -5.66 6.36
C ILE A 34 18.31 -4.19 6.73
N LEU A 35 17.24 -3.39 6.85
CA LEU A 35 17.38 -1.98 7.25
C LEU A 35 17.72 -1.87 8.74
N ALA A 36 18.71 -1.02 9.04
CA ALA A 36 19.02 -0.66 10.43
C ALA A 36 17.80 -0.03 11.13
N GLU A 37 17.63 -0.30 12.43
CA GLU A 37 16.51 0.19 13.25
C GLU A 37 16.30 1.71 13.17
N ARG A 38 17.38 2.46 12.94
CA ARG A 38 17.35 3.92 12.77
C ARG A 38 16.65 4.33 11.46
N VAL A 39 16.79 3.55 10.39
CA VAL A 39 16.12 3.81 9.10
C VAL A 39 14.64 3.44 9.19
N LEU A 40 14.31 2.33 9.84
CA LEU A 40 12.94 1.94 10.18
C LEU A 40 12.19 3.04 10.95
N SER A 41 12.87 3.66 11.90
CA SER A 41 12.32 4.78 12.70
C SER A 41 12.11 6.06 11.90
N ILE A 42 12.76 6.22 10.76
CA ILE A 42 12.50 7.35 9.83
C ILE A 42 11.38 6.97 8.86
N LEU A 43 11.34 5.70 8.44
CA LEU A 43 10.32 5.19 7.54
C LEU A 43 8.92 5.19 8.17
N CYS A 44 8.82 5.04 9.48
CA CYS A 44 7.54 5.12 10.20
C CYS A 44 6.91 6.53 10.20
N TRP A 45 7.64 7.57 9.76
CA TRP A 45 7.07 8.89 9.50
C TRP A 45 6.43 9.01 8.11
N ASN A 46 6.79 8.11 7.19
CA ASN A 46 6.22 8.12 5.85
C ASN A 46 4.85 7.42 5.86
N PRO A 47 3.75 8.09 5.52
CA PRO A 47 2.43 7.46 5.45
C PRO A 47 2.41 6.25 4.51
N ALA A 48 3.11 6.31 3.38
CA ALA A 48 3.16 5.23 2.40
C ALA A 48 3.79 3.95 2.97
N TYR A 49 4.65 4.06 3.98
CA TYR A 49 5.26 2.91 4.64
C TYR A 49 4.20 2.01 5.28
N TYR A 50 3.22 2.57 6.00
CA TYR A 50 2.15 1.78 6.64
C TYR A 50 1.26 1.08 5.61
N PHE A 51 1.03 1.70 4.44
CA PHE A 51 0.29 1.05 3.35
C PHE A 51 1.06 -0.11 2.73
N ILE A 52 2.34 0.10 2.40
CA ILE A 52 3.19 -0.94 1.81
C ILE A 52 3.40 -2.10 2.79
N LYS A 53 3.67 -1.79 4.06
CA LYS A 53 3.81 -2.77 5.14
C LYS A 53 2.53 -3.59 5.30
N SER A 54 1.37 -2.94 5.39
CA SER A 54 0.08 -3.62 5.55
C SER A 54 -0.26 -4.49 4.34
N PHE A 55 0.02 -4.02 3.13
CA PHE A 55 -0.16 -4.79 1.90
C PHE A 55 0.74 -6.02 1.89
N ARG A 56 2.03 -5.84 2.21
CA ARG A 56 2.99 -6.93 2.29
C ARG A 56 2.60 -7.97 3.34
N ASP A 57 2.23 -7.53 4.53
CA ASP A 57 1.87 -8.41 5.65
C ASP A 57 0.62 -9.25 5.29
N LEU A 58 -0.35 -8.66 4.59
CA LEU A 58 -1.56 -9.35 4.13
C LEU A 58 -1.30 -10.33 2.98
N PHE A 59 -0.50 -9.96 1.98
CA PHE A 59 -0.28 -10.78 0.79
C PHE A 59 0.85 -11.82 0.92
N LEU A 60 1.96 -11.46 1.59
CA LEU A 60 3.12 -12.34 1.72
C LEU A 60 3.06 -13.20 2.99
N PHE A 61 2.65 -12.60 4.11
CA PHE A 61 2.68 -13.27 5.42
C PHE A 61 1.30 -13.73 5.90
N ASN A 62 0.23 -13.36 5.18
CA ASN A 62 -1.16 -13.65 5.54
C ASN A 62 -1.49 -13.18 6.97
N GLN A 63 -0.88 -12.08 7.40
CA GLN A 63 -1.05 -11.44 8.70
C GLN A 63 -1.92 -10.19 8.54
N ILE A 64 -2.88 -10.04 9.44
CA ILE A 64 -3.76 -8.88 9.44
C ILE A 64 -3.03 -7.73 10.18
N PRO A 65 -2.94 -6.53 9.58
CA PRO A 65 -2.33 -5.39 10.23
C PRO A 65 -3.06 -5.02 11.52
N PRO A 66 -2.34 -4.60 12.57
CA PRO A 66 -2.94 -4.20 13.85
C PRO A 66 -3.79 -2.93 13.72
N TRP A 67 -4.73 -2.73 14.65
CA TRP A 67 -5.74 -1.65 14.59
C TRP A 67 -5.14 -0.23 14.56
N ASN A 68 -3.97 -0.03 15.18
CA ASN A 68 -3.23 1.22 15.12
C ASN A 68 -2.75 1.56 13.70
N ALA A 69 -2.31 0.57 12.91
CA ALA A 69 -1.91 0.78 11.52
C ALA A 69 -3.10 1.24 10.67
N TRP A 70 -4.27 0.63 10.88
CA TRP A 70 -5.52 1.05 10.23
C TRP A 70 -5.89 2.49 10.56
N ALA A 71 -5.84 2.87 11.84
CA ALA A 71 -6.13 4.23 12.26
C ALA A 71 -5.18 5.26 11.63
N ILE A 72 -3.88 4.96 11.58
CA ILE A 72 -2.85 5.81 10.95
C ILE A 72 -3.12 5.95 9.45
N MET A 73 -3.38 4.83 8.75
CA MET A 73 -3.67 4.84 7.32
C MET A 73 -4.93 5.66 6.99
N MET A 74 -5.99 5.52 7.79
CA MET A 74 -7.21 6.30 7.65
C MET A 74 -6.99 7.79 7.90
N ALA A 75 -6.25 8.14 8.96
CA ALA A 75 -5.94 9.53 9.29
C ALA A 75 -5.16 10.20 8.15
N TRP A 76 -4.14 9.53 7.61
CA TRP A 76 -3.38 10.03 6.47
C TRP A 76 -4.23 10.15 5.20
N ALA A 77 -5.07 9.16 4.89
CA ALA A 77 -5.96 9.24 3.74
C ALA A 77 -6.91 10.45 3.84
N ALA A 78 -7.48 10.70 5.02
CA ALA A 78 -8.32 11.87 5.26
C ALA A 78 -7.55 13.19 5.08
N ILE A 79 -6.32 13.28 5.61
CA ILE A 79 -5.44 14.44 5.43
C ILE A 79 -5.14 14.70 3.96
N PHE A 80 -4.80 13.66 3.18
CA PHE A 80 -4.53 13.80 1.75
C PHE A 80 -5.76 14.25 0.96
N VAL A 81 -6.93 13.69 1.25
CA VAL A 81 -8.18 14.10 0.60
C VAL A 81 -8.52 15.54 0.95
N PHE A 82 -8.35 15.94 2.21
CA PHE A 82 -8.55 17.31 2.65
C PHE A 82 -7.57 18.28 1.98
N LEU A 83 -6.27 17.96 1.96
CA LEU A 83 -5.26 18.76 1.27
C LEU A 83 -5.54 18.86 -0.23
N ALA A 84 -5.87 17.74 -0.87
CA ALA A 84 -6.17 17.71 -2.30
C ALA A 84 -7.36 18.61 -2.62
N THR A 85 -8.46 18.49 -1.87
CA THR A 85 -9.65 19.35 -2.07
C THR A 85 -9.34 20.81 -1.78
N TRP A 86 -8.59 21.13 -0.72
CA TRP A 86 -8.20 22.50 -0.39
C TRP A 86 -7.32 23.13 -1.47
N VAL A 87 -6.28 22.42 -1.93
CA VAL A 87 -5.40 22.87 -3.01
C VAL A 87 -6.18 23.04 -4.31
N LEU A 88 -7.08 22.11 -4.64
CA LEU A 88 -7.92 22.20 -5.84
C LEU A 88 -8.83 23.43 -5.77
N HIS A 89 -9.43 23.72 -4.61
CA HIS A 89 -10.24 24.91 -4.39
C HIS A 89 -9.43 26.21 -4.51
N ARG A 90 -8.18 26.22 -4.05
CA ARG A 90 -7.29 27.39 -4.15
C ARG A 90 -6.81 27.64 -5.59
N THR A 91 -6.61 26.57 -6.36
CA THR A 91 -5.95 26.64 -7.69
C THR A 91 -6.94 26.74 -8.84
N ARG A 92 -8.15 26.15 -8.72
CA ARG A 92 -9.23 26.27 -9.71
C ARG A 92 -9.58 27.70 -10.14
N PRO A 93 -9.71 28.71 -9.25
CA PRO A 93 -10.03 30.06 -9.68
C PRO A 93 -8.94 30.64 -10.60
N LYS A 94 -7.65 30.43 -10.28
CA LYS A 94 -6.52 30.92 -11.11
C LYS A 94 -6.40 30.23 -12.46
N LEU A 95 -6.76 28.94 -12.55
CA LEU A 95 -6.72 28.21 -13.82
C LEU A 95 -7.86 28.60 -14.76
N ARG A 96 -9.02 28.99 -14.21
CA ARG A 96 -10.17 29.43 -14.99
C ARG A 96 -9.98 30.81 -15.62
N ASP A 97 -9.17 31.67 -15.00
CA ASP A 97 -8.89 33.02 -15.52
C ASP A 97 -7.86 33.02 -16.68
N LEU A 98 -7.24 31.87 -16.98
CA LEU A 98 -6.22 31.69 -18.02
C LEU A 98 -6.74 30.98 -19.30
N LEU A 99 -7.98 30.50 -19.30
CA LEU A 99 -8.67 29.85 -20.43
C LEU A 99 -9.74 30.78 -21.00
#